data_AF-A0A7S0MJR3-F1
#
_entry.id   AF-A0A7S0MJR3-F1
#
_cell.length_a   1.000
_cell.length_b   1.000
_cell.length_c   1.000
_cell.angle_alpha   90.00
_cell.angle_beta   90.00
_cell.angle_gamma   90.00
#
_symmetry.space_group_name_H-M   'P 1'
#
loop_
_entity.id
_entity.type
_entity.pdbx_description
1 polymer ?
#
loop_
_entity_poly.entity_id
_entity_poly.type
_entity_poly.pdbx_seq_one_letter_code
_entity_poly.pdbx_strand_id
1 'polypeptide(L)'
;MPTAQLRSLLIFFGDRMKDEPCTREVLRGAHALMTGYGSLVSQSGSDSCAQSAAILIAAVLKDVHVQSLALTDRRHAYELMQWAAANPELPGEVICAGFARGFAQCMDGERDPRNLMLCFAIIPSILASFVTT
;
A
#
# COMPACT_ATOMS: atom_id res chain seq x y z
N MET A 1 -15.98 1.75 -12.32
CA MET A 1 -14.98 1.68 -13.39
C MET A 1 -14.84 0.23 -13.84
N PRO A 2 -14.75 -0.07 -15.14
CA PRO A 2 -14.43 -1.41 -15.63
C PRO A 2 -13.17 -2.00 -14.97
N THR A 3 -13.19 -3.27 -14.59
CA THR A 3 -12.10 -3.96 -13.89
C THR A 3 -10.78 -3.95 -14.68
N ALA A 4 -10.85 -4.07 -16.00
CA ALA A 4 -9.66 -3.96 -16.86
C ALA A 4 -8.98 -2.58 -16.77
N GLN A 5 -9.77 -1.49 -16.71
CA GLN A 5 -9.23 -0.14 -16.56
C GLN A 5 -8.64 0.07 -15.16
N LEU A 6 -9.27 -0.49 -14.12
CA LEU A 6 -8.73 -0.50 -12.75
C LEU A 6 -7.37 -1.16 -12.70
N ARG A 7 -7.27 -2.35 -13.29
CA ARG A 7 -6.00 -3.07 -13.40
C ARG A 7 -4.94 -2.24 -14.10
N SER A 8 -5.25 -1.62 -15.24
CA SER A 8 -4.30 -0.77 -15.97
C SER A 8 -3.80 0.40 -15.13
N LEU A 9 -4.69 1.05 -14.36
CA LEU A 9 -4.28 2.14 -13.47
C LEU A 9 -3.44 1.64 -12.28
N LEU A 10 -3.79 0.51 -11.68
CA LEU A 10 -2.99 -0.09 -10.60
C LEU A 10 -1.56 -0.40 -11.08
N ILE A 11 -1.42 -1.01 -12.26
CA ILE A 11 -0.12 -1.30 -12.87
C ILE A 11 0.63 0.02 -13.15
N PHE A 12 -0.04 0.99 -13.76
CA PHE A 12 0.56 2.29 -14.06
C PHE A 12 1.11 2.97 -12.80
N PHE A 13 0.32 3.09 -11.74
CA PHE A 13 0.76 3.73 -10.50
C PHE A 13 1.87 2.94 -9.80
N GLY A 14 1.80 1.60 -9.80
CA GLY A 14 2.88 0.76 -9.26
C GLY A 14 4.21 0.98 -9.98
N ASP A 15 4.20 0.97 -11.32
CA ASP A 15 5.42 1.11 -12.13
C ASP A 15 6.07 2.50 -12.01
N ARG A 16 5.26 3.55 -11.83
CA ARG A 16 5.72 4.95 -11.73
C ARG A 16 6.13 5.34 -10.30
N MET A 17 5.93 4.47 -9.31
CA MET A 17 6.18 4.81 -7.89
C MET A 17 7.65 5.12 -7.60
N LYS A 18 8.57 4.60 -8.42
CA LYS A 18 10.02 4.84 -8.32
C LYS A 18 10.51 6.09 -9.08
N ASP A 19 9.63 6.75 -9.82
CA ASP A 19 10.03 7.82 -10.73
C ASP A 19 10.08 9.16 -9.99
N GLU A 20 11.29 9.64 -9.71
CA GLU A 20 11.51 10.98 -9.19
C GLU A 20 11.51 12.02 -10.32
N PRO A 21 10.92 13.22 -10.14
CA PRO A 21 10.40 13.76 -8.88
C PRO A 21 8.88 13.52 -8.66
N CYS A 22 8.23 12.66 -9.44
CA CYS A 22 6.77 12.54 -9.45
C CYS A 22 6.20 11.56 -8.42
N THR A 23 7.02 10.81 -7.70
CA THR A 23 6.65 9.86 -6.63
C THR A 23 5.51 10.34 -5.75
N ARG A 24 5.54 11.60 -5.28
CA ARG A 24 4.50 12.16 -4.42
C ARG A 24 3.12 12.25 -5.10
N GLU A 25 3.08 12.63 -6.38
CA GLU A 25 1.82 12.77 -7.12
C GLU A 25 1.30 11.40 -7.55
N VAL A 26 2.21 10.48 -7.87
CA VAL A 26 1.91 9.06 -8.14
C VAL A 26 1.29 8.42 -6.89
N LEU A 27 1.87 8.63 -5.70
CA LEU A 27 1.34 8.14 -4.44
C LEU A 27 -0.06 8.69 -4.14
N ARG A 28 -0.29 9.99 -4.35
CA ARG A 28 -1.62 10.61 -4.20
C ARG A 28 -2.65 10.00 -5.14
N GLY A 29 -2.29 9.81 -6.41
CA GLY A 29 -3.17 9.19 -7.40
C GLY A 29 -3.48 7.73 -7.06
N ALA A 30 -2.48 6.96 -6.64
CA ALA A 30 -2.63 5.59 -6.16
C ALA A 30 -3.57 5.53 -4.94
N HIS A 31 -3.36 6.41 -3.96
CA HIS A 31 -4.22 6.51 -2.79
C HIS A 31 -5.67 6.82 -3.19
N ALA A 32 -5.91 7.86 -3.99
CA ALA A 32 -7.25 8.21 -4.47
C ALA A 32 -7.93 7.06 -5.23
N LEU A 33 -7.18 6.34 -6.07
CA LEU A 33 -7.68 5.15 -6.78
C LEU A 33 -8.13 4.06 -5.80
N MET A 34 -7.32 3.77 -4.78
CA MET A 34 -7.61 2.74 -3.77
C MET A 34 -8.74 3.16 -2.82
N THR A 35 -8.84 4.43 -2.46
CA THR A 35 -9.99 4.94 -1.68
C THR A 35 -11.29 4.78 -2.46
N GLY A 36 -11.28 5.08 -3.77
CA GLY A 36 -12.48 5.03 -4.60
C GLY A 36 -12.90 3.62 -5.04
N TYR A 37 -11.93 2.72 -5.23
CA TYR A 37 -12.18 1.41 -5.86
C TYR A 37 -11.61 0.22 -5.09
N GLY A 38 -11.04 0.40 -3.91
CA GLY A 38 -10.43 -0.67 -3.12
C GLY A 38 -11.38 -1.83 -2.81
N SER A 39 -12.66 -1.55 -2.56
CA SER A 39 -13.67 -2.60 -2.35
C SER A 39 -13.87 -3.50 -3.57
N LEU A 40 -13.72 -2.97 -4.79
CA LEU A 40 -13.79 -3.77 -6.01
C LEU A 40 -12.57 -4.66 -6.19
N VAL A 41 -11.42 -4.26 -5.64
CA VAL A 41 -10.19 -5.08 -5.63
C VAL A 41 -10.40 -6.31 -4.75
N SER A 42 -10.96 -6.14 -3.55
CA SER A 42 -11.22 -7.23 -2.60
C SER A 42 -12.37 -8.16 -3.02
N GLN A 43 -13.39 -7.63 -3.71
CA GLN A 43 -14.56 -8.41 -4.17
C GLN A 43 -14.30 -9.16 -5.48
N SER A 44 -13.33 -8.71 -6.27
CA SER A 44 -12.98 -9.39 -7.50
C SER A 44 -12.22 -10.66 -7.14
N GLY A 45 -12.92 -11.79 -7.05
CA GLY A 45 -12.32 -13.14 -7.04
C GLY A 45 -11.49 -13.48 -8.30
N SER A 46 -11.14 -12.47 -9.11
CA SER A 46 -10.23 -12.52 -10.23
C SER A 46 -8.85 -12.04 -9.77
N ASP A 47 -7.90 -12.97 -9.72
CA ASP A 47 -6.52 -12.78 -9.24
C ASP A 47 -5.79 -11.55 -9.79
N SER A 48 -6.19 -11.04 -10.95
CA SER A 48 -5.42 -10.02 -11.68
C SER A 48 -5.42 -8.63 -11.03
N CYS A 49 -6.53 -8.17 -10.44
CA CYS A 49 -6.59 -6.86 -9.76
C CYS A 49 -5.93 -6.93 -8.38
N ALA A 50 -6.21 -7.99 -7.61
CA ALA A 50 -5.55 -8.24 -6.34
C ALA A 50 -4.03 -8.34 -6.49
N GLN A 51 -3.54 -9.05 -7.52
CA GLN A 51 -2.11 -9.10 -7.83
C GLN A 51 -1.53 -7.74 -8.22
N SER A 52 -2.24 -6.96 -9.03
CA SER A 52 -1.76 -5.62 -9.41
C SER A 52 -1.72 -4.66 -8.21
N ALA A 53 -2.70 -4.75 -7.31
CA ALA A 53 -2.71 -4.00 -6.06
C ALA A 53 -1.57 -4.45 -5.13
N ALA A 54 -1.31 -5.76 -5.03
CA ALA A 54 -0.19 -6.29 -4.27
C ALA A 54 1.16 -5.76 -4.76
N ILE A 55 1.36 -5.70 -6.09
CA ILE A 55 2.56 -5.11 -6.70
C ILE A 55 2.66 -3.62 -6.38
N LEU A 56 1.55 -2.87 -6.47
CA LEU A 56 1.51 -1.46 -6.11
C LEU A 56 1.92 -1.24 -4.64
N ILE A 57 1.39 -2.03 -3.72
CA ILE A 57 1.74 -1.96 -2.30
C ILE A 57 3.22 -2.31 -2.09
N ALA A 58 3.74 -3.33 -2.77
CA ALA A 58 5.15 -3.68 -2.72
C ALA A 58 6.04 -2.52 -3.23
N ALA A 59 5.62 -1.81 -4.28
CA ALA A 59 6.31 -0.62 -4.77
C ALA A 59 6.29 0.53 -3.76
N VAL A 60 5.17 0.76 -3.07
CA VAL A 60 5.11 1.75 -1.97
C VAL A 60 6.11 1.40 -0.86
N LEU A 61 6.15 0.14 -0.42
CA LEU A 61 7.05 -0.30 0.66
C LEU A 61 8.52 -0.24 0.29
N LYS A 62 8.85 -0.45 -0.98
CA LYS A 62 10.22 -0.59 -1.48
C LYS A 62 10.81 0.71 -2.01
N ASP A 63 10.04 1.42 -2.82
CA ASP A 63 10.56 2.51 -3.66
C ASP A 63 10.24 3.90 -3.08
N VAL A 64 9.29 4.02 -2.15
CA VAL A 64 8.94 5.30 -1.52
C VAL A 64 9.74 5.52 -0.25
N HIS A 65 10.58 6.57 -0.23
CA HIS A 65 11.20 7.03 1.01
C HIS A 65 10.19 7.88 1.82
N VAL A 66 9.34 7.22 2.61
CA VAL A 66 8.21 7.87 3.31
C VAL A 66 8.65 9.09 4.15
N GLN A 67 9.78 9.02 4.84
CA GLN A 67 10.21 10.12 5.71
C GLN A 67 10.68 11.39 4.99
N SER A 68 10.97 11.35 3.69
CA SER A 68 11.24 12.57 2.92
C SER A 68 9.96 13.30 2.48
N LEU A 69 8.79 12.68 2.64
CA LEU A 69 7.52 13.24 2.21
C LEU A 69 6.95 14.25 3.22
N ALA A 70 6.09 15.14 2.72
CA ALA A 70 5.26 15.98 3.57
C ALA A 70 4.31 15.11 4.43
N LEU A 71 3.91 15.63 5.59
CA LEU A 71 3.07 14.91 6.56
C LEU A 71 1.81 14.29 5.95
N THR A 72 1.13 15.03 5.08
CA THR A 72 -0.08 14.57 4.38
C THR A 72 0.21 13.43 3.40
N ASP A 73 1.36 13.46 2.74
CA ASP A 73 1.74 12.42 1.76
C ASP A 73 2.19 11.14 2.47
N ARG A 74 2.84 11.26 3.63
CA ARG A 74 3.11 10.11 4.51
C ARG A 74 1.83 9.39 4.93
N ARG A 75 0.80 10.16 5.25
CA ARG A 75 -0.52 9.61 5.59
C ARG A 75 -1.07 8.73 4.47
N HIS A 76 -0.99 9.17 3.21
CA HIS A 76 -1.44 8.38 2.06
C HIS A 76 -0.70 7.03 1.95
N ALA A 77 0.61 7.01 2.20
CA ALA A 77 1.39 5.76 2.21
C ALA A 77 0.91 4.81 3.32
N TYR A 78 0.69 5.33 4.53
CA TYR A 78 0.19 4.50 5.65
C TYR A 78 -1.25 4.02 5.44
N GLU A 79 -2.12 4.82 4.85
CA GLU A 79 -3.49 4.42 4.50
C GLU A 79 -3.51 3.30 3.45
N LEU A 80 -2.60 3.33 2.47
CA LEU A 80 -2.41 2.23 1.52
C LEU A 80 -1.91 0.95 2.20
N MET A 81 -0.94 1.06 3.12
CA MET A 81 -0.46 -0.07 3.90
C MET A 81 -1.55 -0.63 4.83
N GLN A 82 -2.37 0.24 5.42
CA GLN A 82 -3.51 -0.17 6.23
C GLN A 82 -4.54 -0.93 5.41
N TRP A 83 -4.84 -0.44 4.20
CA TRP A 83 -5.72 -1.17 3.29
C TRP A 83 -5.13 -2.55 2.99
N ALA A 84 -3.84 -2.65 2.64
CA ALA A 84 -3.21 -3.95 2.37
C ALA A 84 -3.28 -4.91 3.57
N ALA A 85 -3.03 -4.41 4.78
CA ALA A 85 -3.07 -5.19 6.01
C ALA A 85 -4.50 -5.64 6.40
N ALA A 86 -5.54 -4.96 5.89
CA ALA A 86 -6.94 -5.33 6.08
C ALA A 86 -7.46 -6.33 5.03
N ASN A 87 -6.68 -6.64 3.99
CA ASN A 87 -7.05 -7.51 2.88
C ASN A 87 -6.06 -8.70 2.78
N PRO A 88 -6.13 -9.67 3.72
CA PRO A 88 -5.20 -10.80 3.79
C PRO A 88 -5.26 -11.74 2.58
N GLU A 89 -6.32 -11.66 1.76
CA GLU A 89 -6.48 -12.38 0.50
C GLU A 89 -5.58 -11.85 -0.63
N LEU A 90 -4.92 -10.70 -0.44
CA LEU A 90 -3.93 -10.23 -1.40
C LEU A 90 -2.80 -11.27 -1.54
N PRO A 91 -2.26 -11.47 -2.76
CA PRO A 91 -1.19 -12.43 -3.01
C PRO A 91 0.01 -12.23 -2.07
N GLY A 92 0.04 -13.03 -1.01
CA GLY A 92 0.99 -12.90 0.09
C GLY A 92 2.44 -13.13 -0.35
N GLU A 93 2.71 -13.91 -1.39
CA GLU A 93 4.08 -14.07 -1.89
C GLU A 93 4.69 -12.76 -2.40
N VAL A 94 3.84 -11.84 -2.90
CA VAL A 94 4.25 -10.52 -3.39
C VAL A 94 4.43 -9.53 -2.23
N ILE A 95 3.68 -9.71 -1.13
CA ILE A 95 3.59 -8.77 -0.01
C ILE A 95 4.28 -9.31 1.26
N CYS A 96 3.90 -10.49 1.76
CA CYS A 96 4.26 -11.06 3.07
C CYS A 96 5.76 -11.25 3.32
N ALA A 97 6.57 -11.65 2.34
CA ALA A 97 8.01 -11.85 2.59
C ALA A 97 8.72 -10.52 2.97
N GLY A 98 8.12 -9.38 2.64
CA GLY A 98 8.68 -8.05 2.87
C GLY A 98 7.78 -7.07 3.63
N PHE A 99 6.50 -7.36 3.87
CA PHE A 99 5.55 -6.34 4.36
C PHE A 99 5.93 -5.80 5.72
N ALA A 100 6.12 -6.67 6.72
CA ALA A 100 6.48 -6.24 8.07
C ALA A 100 7.79 -5.43 8.09
N ARG A 101 8.79 -5.88 7.31
CA ARG A 101 10.09 -5.19 7.18
C ARG A 101 9.95 -3.84 6.48
N GLY A 102 9.29 -3.80 5.32
CA GLY A 102 9.07 -2.59 4.54
C GLY A 102 8.22 -1.59 5.32
N PHE A 103 7.21 -2.06 6.05
CA PHE A 103 6.39 -1.24 6.94
C PHE A 103 7.25 -0.64 8.06
N ALA A 104 8.08 -1.44 8.73
CA ALA A 104 8.99 -0.95 9.76
C ALA A 104 9.97 0.11 9.20
N GLN A 105 10.49 -0.09 7.98
CA GLN A 105 11.35 0.88 7.30
C GLN A 105 10.60 2.19 6.95
N CYS A 106 9.34 2.08 6.51
CA CYS A 106 8.50 3.24 6.21
C CYS A 106 8.11 4.02 7.48
N MET A 107 7.95 3.33 8.61
CA MET A 107 7.58 3.92 9.89
C MET A 107 8.77 4.53 10.63
N ASP A 108 9.98 4.04 10.39
CA ASP A 108 11.19 4.54 11.05
C ASP A 108 11.34 6.05 10.87
N GLY A 109 11.46 6.79 11.97
CA GLY A 109 11.54 8.25 11.96
C GLY A 109 10.21 9.02 11.98
N GLU A 110 9.05 8.36 11.92
CA GLU A 110 7.75 9.05 12.04
C GLU A 110 7.55 9.61 13.46
N ARG A 111 7.10 10.87 13.54
CA ARG A 111 6.92 11.63 14.78
C ARG A 111 5.55 12.29 14.89
N ASP A 112 4.80 12.38 13.79
CA ASP A 112 3.47 12.95 13.82
C ASP A 112 2.49 11.98 14.48
N PRO A 113 1.79 12.41 15.54
CA PRO A 113 0.93 11.51 16.30
C PRO A 113 -0.24 10.95 15.46
N ARG A 114 -0.73 11.69 14.46
CA ARG A 114 -1.86 11.22 13.62
C ARG A 114 -1.41 10.09 12.70
N ASN A 115 -0.19 10.19 12.18
CA ASN A 115 0.41 9.12 11.37
C ASN A 115 0.79 7.92 12.25
N LEU A 116 1.37 8.14 13.43
CA LEU A 116 1.71 7.06 14.37
C LEU A 116 0.49 6.25 14.79
N MET A 117 -0.66 6.90 15.01
CA MET A 117 -1.91 6.19 15.32
C MET A 117 -2.36 5.26 14.17
N LEU A 118 -2.16 5.66 12.91
CA LEU A 118 -2.40 4.77 11.77
C LEU A 118 -1.41 3.60 11.77
N CYS A 119 -0.13 3.86 11.98
CA CYS A 119 0.89 2.82 12.03
C CYS A 119 0.60 1.80 13.14
N PHE A 120 0.24 2.25 14.35
CA PHE A 120 -0.10 1.35 15.45
C PHE A 120 -1.35 0.53 15.17
N ALA A 121 -2.31 1.05 14.40
CA ALA A 121 -3.49 0.29 13.97
C ALA A 121 -3.15 -0.82 12.97
N ILE A 122 -2.02 -0.73 12.25
CA ILE A 122 -1.58 -1.75 11.28
C ILE A 122 -0.88 -2.93 11.96
N ILE A 123 -0.18 -2.68 13.07
CA ILE A 123 0.63 -3.68 13.78
C ILE A 123 -0.15 -4.96 14.14
N PRO A 124 -1.38 -4.92 14.69
CA PRO A 124 -2.13 -6.12 15.00
C PRO A 124 -2.34 -7.05 13.79
N SER A 125 -2.63 -6.49 12.61
CA SER A 125 -2.78 -7.26 11.36
C SER A 125 -1.46 -7.91 10.94
N ILE A 126 -0.34 -7.20 11.09
CA ILE A 126 1.00 -7.75 10.84
C ILE A 126 1.26 -8.93 11.79
N LEU A 127 1.00 -8.77 13.08
CA LEU A 127 1.22 -9.83 14.07
C LEU A 127 0.35 -11.06 13.79
N ALA A 128 -0.91 -10.86 13.38
CA ALA A 128 -1.81 -11.96 13.02
C ALA A 128 -1.28 -12.81 11.84
N SER A 129 -0.54 -12.20 10.89
CA SER A 129 0.05 -12.95 9.78
C SER A 129 1.17 -13.91 10.18
N PHE A 130 1.82 -13.72 11.34
CA PHE A 130 2.89 -14.59 11.84
C PHE A 130 2.40 -15.76 12.70
N VAL A 131 1.19 -15.66 13.24
CA VAL A 131 0.63 -16.67 14.16
C VAL A 131 -0.09 -17.80 13.39
N THR A 132 -0.41 -17.56 12.12
CA THR A 132 -1.19 -18.48 11.27
C THR A 132 -0.33 -19.37 10.35
N THR A 133 1.00 -19.29 10.47
CA THR A 133 1.99 -20.18 9.85
C THR A 133 2.54 -21.17 10.86
#